data_AF-A0A7X3F5N2-F1
#
_entry.id   AF-A0A7X3F5N2-F1
#
_cell.length_a   1.000
_cell.length_b   1.000
_cell.length_c   1.000
_cell.angle_alpha   90.00
_cell.angle_beta   90.00
_cell.angle_gamma   90.00
#
_symmetry.space_group_name_H-M   'P 1'
#
loop_
_entity.id
_entity.type
_entity.pdbx_description
1 polymer ?
#
loop_
_entity_poly.entity_id
_entity_poly.type
_entity_poly.pdbx_seq_one_letter_code
_entity_poly.pdbx_strand_id
1 'polypeptide(L)'
;MEGRRKPGAIADGSLICKRDGSPLFEGHATNTFKSARVIASAKIDDILDEIHVDEPHLYFLTKPNFLKLTFHALRHTYATNLVDFCYKHGYDPWQYVPEQMGHEDKATTQDYIVFDGKLNRREKIRRELSNEHDD
;
A
#
# COMPACT_ATOMS: atom_id res chain seq x y z
N MET A 1 -19.31 -20.34 -16.11
CA MET A 1 -18.48 -21.30 -15.35
C MET A 1 -16.99 -21.18 -15.70
N GLU A 2 -16.53 -20.06 -16.28
CA GLU A 2 -15.11 -19.82 -16.50
C GLU A 2 -14.43 -19.39 -15.19
N GLY A 3 -13.30 -20.01 -14.87
CA GLY A 3 -12.45 -19.63 -13.72
C GLY A 3 -12.58 -20.49 -12.47
N ARG A 4 -13.58 -21.39 -12.37
CA ARG A 4 -13.61 -22.38 -11.27
C ARG A 4 -12.69 -23.55 -11.61
N ARG A 5 -11.92 -24.02 -10.61
CA ARG A 5 -11.09 -25.23 -10.69
C ARG A 5 -11.92 -26.37 -11.30
N LYS A 6 -11.42 -27.03 -12.34
CA LYS A 6 -12.04 -28.27 -12.82
C LYS A 6 -11.98 -29.28 -11.67
N PRO A 7 -13.11 -29.76 -11.13
CA PRO A 7 -13.10 -30.72 -10.03
C PRO A 7 -12.26 -31.95 -10.43
N GLY A 8 -11.27 -32.29 -9.61
CA GLY A 8 -10.38 -33.45 -9.83
C GLY A 8 -9.12 -33.20 -10.68
N ALA A 9 -8.94 -32.01 -11.28
CA ALA A 9 -7.73 -31.69 -12.07
C ALA A 9 -6.62 -31.02 -11.24
N ILE A 10 -6.96 -30.37 -10.13
CA ILE A 10 -6.04 -29.68 -9.23
C ILE A 10 -6.50 -29.99 -7.81
N ALA A 11 -5.56 -30.35 -6.94
CA ALA A 11 -5.85 -30.66 -5.54
C ALA A 11 -6.49 -29.47 -4.80
N ASP A 12 -7.31 -29.77 -3.79
CA ASP A 12 -7.78 -28.75 -2.85
C ASP A 12 -6.60 -28.17 -2.07
N GLY A 13 -6.60 -26.86 -1.86
CA GLY A 13 -5.44 -26.14 -1.36
C GLY A 13 -5.51 -24.63 -1.60
N SER A 14 -4.39 -23.94 -1.36
CA SER A 14 -4.23 -22.48 -1.40
C SER A 14 -4.92 -21.83 -2.61
N LEU A 15 -5.62 -20.71 -2.39
CA LEU A 15 -6.34 -19.99 -3.46
C LEU A 15 -5.43 -19.68 -4.66
N ILE A 16 -4.23 -19.15 -4.36
CA ILE A 16 -3.16 -18.90 -5.33
C ILE A 16 -2.12 -20.02 -5.19
N CYS A 17 -1.84 -20.71 -6.29
CA CYS A 17 -0.98 -21.89 -6.33
C CYS A 17 -0.25 -22.00 -7.67
N LYS A 18 0.69 -22.93 -7.76
CA LYS A 18 1.30 -23.32 -9.04
C LYS A 18 0.30 -24.09 -9.91
N ARG A 19 0.69 -24.37 -11.16
CA ARG A 19 -0.15 -25.11 -12.12
C ARG A 19 -0.52 -26.52 -11.64
N ASP A 20 0.30 -27.13 -10.78
CA ASP A 20 0.06 -28.44 -10.17
C ASP A 20 -0.78 -28.38 -8.88
N GLY A 21 -1.22 -27.19 -8.46
CA GLY A 21 -1.96 -26.98 -7.22
C GLY A 21 -1.08 -26.82 -5.97
N SER A 22 0.23 -27.00 -6.07
CA SER A 22 1.12 -26.84 -4.93
C SER A 22 1.24 -25.37 -4.49
N PRO A 23 1.49 -25.10 -3.20
CA PRO A 23 1.71 -23.75 -2.71
C PRO A 23 2.86 -23.04 -3.43
N LEU A 24 2.70 -21.72 -3.58
CA LEU A 24 3.82 -20.86 -3.95
C LEU A 24 4.80 -20.78 -2.78
N PHE A 25 6.08 -20.60 -3.08
CA PHE A 25 7.06 -20.33 -2.04
C PHE A 25 6.92 -18.90 -1.52
N GLU A 26 7.36 -18.66 -0.28
CA GLU A 26 7.15 -17.40 0.45
C GLU A 26 7.62 -16.15 -0.31
N GLY A 27 8.77 -16.24 -1.00
CA GLY A 27 9.34 -15.11 -1.76
C GLY A 27 8.72 -14.88 -3.15
N HIS A 28 7.70 -15.65 -3.55
CA HIS A 28 7.15 -15.55 -4.91
C HIS A 28 6.59 -14.15 -5.22
N ALA A 29 5.83 -13.58 -4.29
CA ALA A 29 5.25 -12.25 -4.47
C ALA A 29 6.34 -11.17 -4.55
N THR A 30 7.34 -11.23 -3.67
CA THR A 30 8.50 -10.32 -3.68
C THR A 30 9.26 -10.38 -5.00
N ASN A 31 9.51 -11.57 -5.54
CA ASN A 31 10.24 -11.73 -6.80
C ASN A 31 9.42 -11.24 -8.01
N THR A 32 8.12 -11.53 -8.00
CA THR A 32 7.19 -11.04 -9.03
C THR A 32 7.13 -9.52 -9.02
N PHE A 33 7.00 -8.92 -7.84
CA PHE A 33 7.01 -7.46 -7.69
C PHE A 33 8.32 -6.83 -8.16
N LYS A 34 9.48 -7.38 -7.76
CA LYS A 34 10.80 -6.90 -8.21
C LYS A 34 10.92 -6.92 -9.74
N SER A 35 10.46 -8.02 -10.36
CA SER A 35 10.48 -8.17 -11.82
C SER A 35 9.58 -7.13 -12.50
N ALA A 36 8.34 -6.97 -12.02
CA ALA A 36 7.41 -5.97 -12.53
C ALA A 36 7.94 -4.53 -12.36
N ARG A 37 8.53 -4.22 -11.21
CA ARG A 37 9.15 -2.91 -10.92
C ARG A 37 10.31 -2.61 -11.87
N VAL A 38 11.15 -3.60 -12.19
CA VAL A 38 12.24 -3.42 -13.17
C VAL A 38 11.69 -3.17 -14.57
N ILE A 39 10.62 -3.86 -14.97
CA ILE A 39 9.98 -3.60 -16.27
C ILE A 39 9.38 -2.19 -16.29
N ALA A 40 8.69 -1.79 -15.22
CA ALA A 40 8.08 -0.47 -15.10
C ALA A 40 9.11 0.67 -15.09
N SER A 41 10.32 0.42 -14.56
CA SER A 41 11.37 1.45 -14.50
C SER A 41 11.90 1.88 -15.88
N ALA A 42 11.56 1.15 -16.95
CA ALA A 42 11.86 1.57 -18.31
C ALA A 42 11.12 2.86 -18.72
N LYS A 43 9.98 3.15 -18.09
CA LYS A 43 9.13 4.33 -18.39
C LYS A 43 9.05 5.33 -17.24
N ILE A 44 9.74 5.06 -16.13
CA ILE A 44 9.55 5.87 -14.93
C ILE A 44 10.12 7.28 -15.07
N ASP A 45 11.17 7.48 -15.87
CA ASP A 45 11.73 8.81 -16.09
C ASP A 45 10.72 9.70 -16.82
N ASP A 46 10.10 9.21 -17.91
CA ASP A 46 9.06 9.93 -18.65
C ASP A 46 7.88 10.31 -17.73
N ILE A 47 7.41 9.37 -16.90
CA ILE A 47 6.31 9.61 -15.94
C ILE A 47 6.70 10.67 -14.90
N LEU A 48 7.94 10.61 -14.40
CA LEU A 48 8.41 11.59 -13.44
C LEU A 48 8.49 12.96 -14.09
N ASP A 49 8.99 13.09 -15.32
CA ASP A 49 9.05 14.35 -16.03
C ASP A 49 7.66 14.99 -16.21
N GLU A 50 6.66 14.19 -16.58
CA GLU A 50 5.25 14.62 -16.65
C GLU A 50 4.75 15.15 -15.29
N ILE A 51 4.97 14.40 -14.21
CA ILE A 51 4.57 14.81 -12.86
C ILE A 51 5.29 16.08 -12.41
N HIS A 52 6.58 16.26 -12.74
CA HIS A 52 7.33 17.46 -12.35
C HIS A 52 6.87 18.72 -13.10
N VAL A 53 6.28 18.57 -14.29
CA VAL A 53 5.65 19.69 -15.02
C VAL A 53 4.37 20.12 -14.31
N ASP A 54 3.51 19.16 -13.95
CA ASP A 54 2.21 19.45 -13.35
C ASP A 54 2.32 19.87 -11.87
N GLU A 55 3.22 19.21 -11.13
CA GLU A 55 3.40 19.35 -9.69
C GLU A 55 4.89 19.46 -9.33
N PRO A 56 5.54 20.61 -9.61
CA PRO A 56 6.99 20.75 -9.49
C PRO A 56 7.50 20.49 -8.07
N HIS A 57 6.66 20.65 -7.05
CA HIS A 57 7.02 20.47 -5.64
C HIS A 57 7.11 18.99 -5.19
N LEU A 58 6.76 18.02 -6.04
CA LEU A 58 6.90 16.57 -5.78
C LEU A 58 8.34 16.04 -5.95
N TYR A 59 9.34 16.84 -5.58
CA TYR A 59 10.79 16.57 -5.75
C TYR A 59 11.33 15.30 -5.04
N PHE A 60 10.49 14.54 -4.33
CA PHE A 60 10.92 13.36 -3.56
C PHE A 60 10.92 12.06 -4.38
N LEU A 61 10.27 12.03 -5.53
CA LEU A 61 10.18 10.85 -6.38
C LEU A 61 11.29 10.87 -7.44
N THR A 62 12.23 9.95 -7.30
CA THR A 62 13.32 9.74 -8.25
C THR A 62 13.35 8.28 -8.68
N LYS A 63 13.89 7.99 -9.86
CA LYS A 63 14.09 6.60 -10.32
C LYS A 63 14.87 5.73 -9.32
N PRO A 64 15.96 6.22 -8.67
CA PRO A 64 16.60 5.48 -7.58
C PRO A 64 15.67 5.16 -6.40
N ASN A 65 14.80 6.09 -5.98
CA ASN A 65 13.83 5.84 -4.92
C ASN A 65 12.75 4.83 -5.35
N PHE A 66 12.25 4.95 -6.58
CA PHE A 66 11.34 3.97 -7.17
C PHE A 66 11.93 2.55 -7.17
N LEU A 67 13.20 2.41 -7.53
CA LEU A 67 13.91 1.12 -7.53
C LEU A 67 14.21 0.58 -6.12
N LYS A 68 13.97 1.34 -5.05
CA LYS A 68 14.05 0.86 -3.65
C LYS A 68 12.72 0.32 -3.13
N LEU A 69 11.59 0.56 -3.83
CA LEU A 69 10.28 0.07 -3.41
C LEU A 69 10.27 -1.44 -3.23
N THR A 70 9.63 -1.93 -2.18
CA THR A 70 9.49 -3.37 -1.90
C THR A 70 8.04 -3.81 -2.11
N PHE A 71 7.79 -5.12 -2.14
CA PHE A 71 6.43 -5.63 -2.21
C PHE A 71 5.55 -5.13 -1.05
N HIS A 72 6.13 -5.01 0.16
CA HIS A 72 5.41 -4.49 1.33
C HIS A 72 5.06 -3.01 1.21
N ALA A 73 5.75 -2.23 0.37
CA ALA A 73 5.40 -0.84 0.11
C ALA A 73 3.98 -0.69 -0.44
N LEU A 74 3.47 -1.69 -1.18
CA LEU A 74 2.08 -1.69 -1.65
C LEU A 74 1.07 -1.72 -0.49
N ARG A 75 1.39 -2.44 0.60
CA ARG A 75 0.56 -2.48 1.81
C ARG A 75 0.56 -1.12 2.52
N HIS A 76 1.71 -0.44 2.56
CA HIS A 76 1.79 0.94 3.07
C HIS A 76 0.95 1.91 2.22
N THR A 77 1.06 1.85 0.88
CA THR A 77 0.24 2.67 -0.03
C THR A 77 -1.25 2.41 0.15
N TYR A 78 -1.65 1.14 0.29
CA TYR A 78 -3.03 0.78 0.59
C TYR A 78 -3.51 1.40 1.91
N ALA A 79 -2.71 1.31 2.98
CA ALA A 79 -3.06 1.89 4.27
C ALA A 79 -3.27 3.40 4.19
N THR A 80 -2.37 4.13 3.51
CA THR A 80 -2.51 5.59 3.33
C THR A 80 -3.77 5.94 2.53
N ASN A 81 -4.06 5.21 1.44
CA ASN A 81 -5.30 5.42 0.68
C ASN A 81 -6.55 5.08 1.49
N LEU A 82 -6.45 4.09 2.39
CA LEU A 82 -7.55 3.70 3.27
C LEU A 82 -7.85 4.78 4.31
N VAL A 83 -6.83 5.47 4.82
CA VAL A 83 -7.02 6.64 5.71
C VAL A 83 -7.81 7.73 4.99
N ASP A 84 -7.41 8.10 3.78
CA ASP A 84 -8.15 9.09 2.98
C ASP A 84 -9.59 8.66 2.71
N PHE A 85 -9.81 7.38 2.38
CA PHE A 85 -11.14 6.79 2.25
C PHE A 85 -11.97 6.94 3.54
N CYS A 86 -11.40 6.65 4.71
CA CYS A 86 -12.12 6.78 5.98
C CYS A 86 -12.66 8.20 6.17
N TYR A 87 -11.81 9.20 5.95
CA TYR A 87 -12.21 10.60 6.08
C TYR A 87 -13.26 11.03 5.05
N LYS A 88 -13.18 10.56 3.80
CA LYS A 88 -14.17 10.87 2.76
C LYS A 88 -15.55 10.26 3.04
N HIS A 89 -15.60 9.15 3.78
CA HIS A 89 -16.83 8.41 4.05
C HIS A 89 -17.31 8.49 5.50
N GLY A 90 -16.64 9.27 6.34
CA GLY A 90 -17.04 9.48 7.75
C GLY A 90 -16.74 8.29 8.66
N TYR A 91 -15.80 7.42 8.29
CA TYR A 91 -15.31 6.35 9.15
C TYR A 91 -14.18 6.87 10.05
N ASP A 92 -14.08 6.31 11.26
CA ASP A 92 -12.94 6.54 12.14
C ASP A 92 -11.72 5.73 11.65
N PRO A 93 -10.66 6.38 11.14
CA PRO A 93 -9.47 5.67 10.67
C PRO A 93 -8.76 4.91 11.79
N TRP A 94 -8.89 5.33 13.06
CA TRP A 94 -8.26 4.67 14.20
C TRP A 94 -8.88 3.32 14.54
N GLN A 95 -10.08 3.04 14.04
CA GLN A 95 -10.74 1.74 14.17
C GLN A 95 -10.70 0.97 12.85
N TYR A 96 -11.04 1.65 11.75
CA TYR A 96 -11.23 1.00 10.46
C TYR A 96 -9.91 0.52 9.83
N VAL A 97 -8.84 1.33 9.91
CA VAL A 97 -7.55 0.97 9.29
C VAL A 97 -6.90 -0.23 10.00
N PRO A 98 -6.79 -0.29 11.34
CA PRO A 98 -6.24 -1.47 12.01
C PRO A 98 -6.99 -2.76 11.70
N GLU A 99 -8.33 -2.71 11.64
CA GLU A 99 -9.18 -3.88 11.33
C GLU A 99 -8.89 -4.43 9.94
N GLN A 100 -8.85 -3.55 8.93
CA GLN A 100 -8.56 -3.96 7.55
C GLN A 100 -7.10 -4.39 7.36
N MET A 101 -6.19 -3.82 8.14
CA MET A 101 -4.76 -4.11 8.05
C MET A 101 -4.34 -5.31 8.91
N GLY A 102 -5.19 -5.78 9.81
CA GLY A 102 -4.87 -6.82 10.78
C GLY A 102 -3.77 -6.40 11.77
N HIS A 103 -3.76 -5.13 12.19
CA HIS A 103 -2.82 -4.63 13.19
C HIS A 103 -3.36 -4.88 14.60
N GLU A 104 -2.57 -5.61 15.40
CA GLU A 104 -2.85 -5.79 16.83
C GLU A 104 -2.48 -4.52 17.62
N ASP A 105 -1.40 -3.85 17.24
CA ASP A 105 -0.92 -2.63 17.87
C ASP A 105 -1.35 -1.38 17.08
N LYS A 106 -1.95 -0.43 17.81
CA LYS A 106 -2.39 0.87 17.27
C LYS A 106 -1.21 1.74 16.82
N ALA A 107 -0.04 1.62 17.45
CA ALA A 107 1.13 2.41 17.06
C ALA A 107 1.59 2.10 15.62
N THR A 108 1.44 0.85 15.16
CA THR A 108 1.75 0.47 13.77
C THR A 108 0.81 1.15 12.76
N THR A 109 -0.40 1.52 13.17
CA THR A 109 -1.38 2.21 12.33
C THR A 109 -1.19 3.72 12.36
N GLN A 110 -0.70 4.25 13.48
CA GLN A 110 -0.44 5.67 13.71
C GLN A 110 0.47 6.27 12.63
N ASP A 111 1.47 5.54 12.15
CA ASP A 111 2.38 6.01 11.10
C ASP A 111 1.64 6.44 9.83
N TYR A 112 0.58 5.72 9.41
CA TYR A 112 -0.18 6.06 8.20
C TYR A 112 -1.13 7.24 8.42
N ILE A 113 -1.81 7.27 9.57
CA ILE A 113 -2.78 8.32 9.91
C ILE A 113 -2.07 9.66 10.09
N VAL A 114 -0.93 9.65 10.80
CA VAL A 114 -0.10 10.84 11.02
C VAL A 114 0.54 11.29 9.71
N PHE A 115 0.99 10.37 8.86
CA PHE A 115 1.53 10.71 7.54
C PHE A 115 0.48 11.40 6.67
N ASP A 116 -0.74 10.85 6.56
CA ASP A 116 -1.83 11.48 5.79
C ASP A 116 -2.23 12.84 6.37
N GLY A 117 -2.34 12.95 7.70
CA GLY A 117 -2.64 14.21 8.39
C GLY A 117 -1.60 15.31 8.11
N LYS A 118 -0.32 14.94 8.03
CA LYS A 118 0.79 15.85 7.65
C LYS A 118 0.76 16.20 6.17
N LEU A 119 0.53 15.23 5.29
CA LEU A 119 0.54 15.40 3.83
C LEU A 119 -0.62 16.30 3.37
N ASN A 120 -1.82 16.06 3.88
CA ASN A 120 -3.04 16.76 3.46
C ASN A 120 -3.30 18.06 4.25
N ARG A 121 -2.35 18.54 5.07
CA ARG A 121 -2.49 19.74 5.93
C ARG A 121 -3.84 19.82 6.66
N ARG A 122 -4.35 18.68 7.13
CA ARG A 122 -5.63 18.61 7.83
C ARG A 122 -5.41 19.16 9.24
N GLU A 123 -5.36 20.50 9.38
CA GLU A 123 -5.07 21.22 10.63
C GLU A 123 -5.93 20.75 11.81
N LYS A 124 -7.15 20.28 11.52
CA LYS A 124 -8.07 19.71 12.50
C LYS A 124 -7.51 18.44 13.17
N ILE A 125 -6.95 17.51 12.38
CA ILE A 125 -6.31 16.28 12.88
C ILE A 125 -5.00 16.61 13.60
N ARG A 126 -4.25 17.59 13.11
CA ARG A 126 -3.00 18.05 13.77
C ARG A 126 -3.28 18.59 15.18
N ARG A 127 -4.38 19.32 15.36
CA ARG A 127 -4.82 19.86 16.67
C ARG A 127 -5.33 18.76 17.61
N GLU A 128 -6.09 17.80 17.09
CA GLU A 128 -6.60 16.68 17.90
C GLU A 128 -5.45 15.78 18.39
N LEU A 129 -4.43 15.52 17.56
CA LEU A 129 -3.26 14.73 17.93
C LEU A 129 -2.23 15.48 18.77
N SER A 130 -2.11 16.81 18.66
CA SER A 130 -1.20 17.58 19.52
C SER A 130 -1.70 17.68 20.96
N ASN A 131 -3.01 17.59 21.17
CA ASN A 131 -3.61 17.70 22.50
C ASN A 131 -3.50 16.41 23.32
N GLU A 132 -3.17 15.27 22.72
CA GLU A 132 -2.94 13.98 23.43
C GLU A 132 -1.48 13.80 23.92
N HIS A 133 -0.62 14.82 23.79
CA HIS A 133 0.78 14.78 24.26
C HIS A 133 1.10 15.77 25.39
N ASP A 134 0.09 16.48 25.91
CA ASP A 134 0.23 17.49 26.97
C ASP A 134 -0.49 17.09 28.29
N ASP A 135 -0.71 15.79 28.55
CA ASP A 135 -1.16 15.26 29.86
C ASP A 135 -0.20 14.20 30.42
#